data_AF-X6GUM3-F1
#
_entry.id   AF-X6GUM3-F1
#
_cell.length_a   1.000
_cell.length_b   1.000
_cell.length_c   1.000
_cell.angle_alpha   90.00
_cell.angle_beta   90.00
_cell.angle_gamma   90.00
#
_symmetry.space_group_name_H-M   'P 1'
#
loop_
_entity.id
_entity.type
_entity.pdbx_description
1 polymer ?
#
loop_
_entity_poly.entity_id
_entity_poly.type
_entity_poly.pdbx_seq_one_letter_code
_entity_poly.pdbx_strand_id
1 'polypeptide(L)'
;MQKETRKRKKPKTTTESDDCVVHDHPVPPEEIRRYSPVRDADAEQDIANYVAGQAQDEAVKHVERVKKEYVLGEAYEIWDVTTDKNRWWVITNLTNLYSQRYFPSLDYTLSFHIGLMTRLRSREGRPDPDHPNPFDEVLRRQEQAFSRLESAVEAEDLQAVGMQLRECLLALITAVKRRVDLTGVAEQPQAANFKAWSEVLVGLLCPGGSNKELRSYLKAMADDTWTLVNWLTHHTNATEMAASIAVHATDTLVGHFVQVAMRVGAGAISQCPQCSSRNIRSHFDIRIEPDGDYYSTCGSCGWSNHPGGRE
;
A
#
# COMPACT_ATOMS: atom_id res chain seq x y z
N MET A 1 3.32 95.96 3.87
CA MET A 1 3.39 94.64 3.18
C MET A 1 4.51 93.83 3.82
N GLN A 2 4.18 92.74 4.51
CA GLN A 2 4.84 91.42 4.44
C GLN A 2 4.37 90.59 5.64
N LYS A 3 3.66 89.50 5.34
CA LYS A 3 3.14 88.53 6.31
C LYS A 3 4.31 87.67 6.81
N GLU A 4 4.47 87.58 8.12
CA GLU A 4 5.33 86.60 8.78
C GLU A 4 4.90 85.18 8.40
N THR A 5 5.84 84.38 7.90
CA THR A 5 5.66 82.94 7.69
C THR A 5 6.65 82.18 8.56
N ARG A 6 6.12 81.65 9.67
CA ARG A 6 6.81 80.77 10.62
C ARG A 6 7.10 79.42 9.93
N LYS A 7 8.37 79.16 9.57
CA LYS A 7 8.81 77.85 9.07
C LYS A 7 8.74 76.80 10.19
N ARG A 8 7.86 75.81 10.07
CA ARG A 8 7.82 74.60 10.91
C ARG A 8 9.09 73.77 10.67
N LYS A 9 9.87 73.51 11.72
CA LYS A 9 10.96 72.50 11.72
C LYS A 9 10.35 71.11 11.55
N LYS A 10 10.75 70.38 10.51
CA LYS A 10 10.49 68.95 10.37
C LYS A 10 11.31 68.19 11.43
N PRO A 11 10.76 67.14 12.07
CA PRO A 11 11.51 66.35 13.04
C PRO A 11 12.59 65.52 12.32
N LYS A 12 13.75 65.38 12.96
CA LYS A 12 14.82 64.47 12.55
C LYS A 12 14.28 63.04 12.69
N THR A 13 14.16 62.33 11.58
CA THR A 13 13.94 60.89 11.57
C THR A 13 15.21 60.24 12.11
N THR A 14 15.12 59.65 13.29
CA THR A 14 16.09 58.70 13.83
C THR A 14 16.07 57.46 12.95
N THR A 15 17.18 57.18 12.28
CA THR A 15 17.44 55.91 11.60
C THR A 15 17.68 54.87 12.69
N GLU A 16 16.65 54.11 13.05
CA GLU A 16 16.81 52.84 13.75
C GLU A 16 17.38 51.84 12.72
N SER A 17 18.51 51.24 13.07
CA SER A 17 19.14 50.15 12.32
C SER A 17 18.25 48.91 12.41
N ASP A 18 17.39 48.74 11.42
CA ASP A 18 16.65 47.51 11.17
C ASP A 18 17.61 46.49 10.52
N ASP A 19 18.52 45.93 11.34
CA ASP A 19 19.42 44.85 10.93
C ASP A 19 18.62 43.55 10.81
N CYS A 20 17.80 43.48 9.77
CA CYS A 20 17.31 42.21 9.24
C CYS A 20 18.48 41.54 8.51
N VAL A 21 19.29 40.79 9.25
CA VAL A 21 20.43 40.03 8.69
C VAL A 21 19.86 38.87 7.87
N VAL A 22 19.68 39.08 6.58
CA VAL A 22 19.43 38.00 5.63
C VAL A 22 20.75 37.25 5.45
N HIS A 23 20.82 36.03 5.96
CA HIS A 23 22.00 35.19 5.76
C HIS A 23 22.09 34.81 4.26
N ASP A 24 23.11 35.31 3.56
CA ASP A 24 23.39 35.02 2.14
C ASP A 24 23.90 33.59 1.89
N HIS A 25 24.21 32.84 2.95
CA HIS A 25 24.64 31.45 2.86
C HIS A 25 23.44 30.52 3.05
N PRO A 26 23.26 29.51 2.19
CA PRO A 26 22.21 28.51 2.38
C PRO A 26 22.40 27.87 3.75
N VAL A 27 21.30 27.76 4.51
CA VAL A 27 21.29 27.12 5.83
C VAL A 27 21.94 25.74 5.71
N PRO A 28 22.91 25.39 6.57
CA PRO A 28 23.54 24.08 6.53
C PRO A 28 22.46 22.98 6.57
N PRO A 29 22.56 21.90 5.76
CA PRO A 29 21.52 20.87 5.70
C PRO A 29 21.14 20.31 7.08
N GLU A 30 22.09 20.22 8.00
CA GLU A 30 21.85 19.74 9.36
C GLU A 30 20.93 20.66 10.18
N GLU A 31 20.93 21.96 9.88
CA GLU A 31 20.15 22.99 10.58
C GLU A 31 18.77 23.23 9.97
N ILE A 32 18.54 22.85 8.71
CA ILE A 32 17.24 22.95 8.02
C ILE A 32 16.16 22.19 8.81
N ARG A 33 16.54 21.13 9.54
CA ARG A 33 15.65 20.33 10.40
C ARG A 33 14.87 21.17 11.44
N ARG A 34 15.39 22.34 11.83
CA ARG A 34 14.77 23.22 12.84
C ARG A 34 13.60 24.04 12.30
N TYR A 35 13.46 24.13 10.98
CA TYR A 35 12.51 25.03 10.33
C TYR A 35 11.35 24.30 9.64
N SER A 36 11.31 22.96 9.67
CA SER A 36 10.24 22.17 9.07
C SER A 36 9.09 21.95 10.08
N PRO A 37 7.87 22.49 9.84
CA PRO A 37 6.80 22.56 10.83
C PRO A 37 6.06 21.23 11.09
N VAL A 38 6.19 20.24 10.21
CA VAL A 38 5.57 18.92 10.37
C VAL A 38 6.62 17.85 10.15
N ARG A 39 7.06 17.21 11.23
CA ARG A 39 8.09 16.17 11.21
C ARG A 39 7.54 14.82 11.58
N ASP A 40 8.09 13.81 10.94
CA ASP A 40 7.79 12.41 11.20
C ASP A 40 9.13 11.70 11.40
N ALA A 41 9.61 11.71 12.65
CA ALA A 41 10.97 11.30 12.98
C ALA A 41 11.25 9.84 12.60
N ASP A 42 10.24 8.98 12.66
CA ASP A 42 10.38 7.56 12.36
C ASP A 42 10.43 7.36 10.83
N ALA A 43 9.57 8.05 10.07
CA ALA A 43 9.65 8.04 8.61
C ALA A 43 10.95 8.70 8.07
N GLU A 44 11.42 9.77 8.69
CA GLU A 44 12.72 10.39 8.37
C GLU A 44 13.88 9.39 8.60
N GLN A 45 13.83 8.64 9.70
CA GLN A 45 14.85 7.65 10.03
C GLN A 45 14.83 6.46 9.07
N ASP A 46 13.65 5.97 8.67
CA ASP A 46 13.52 4.91 7.68
C ASP A 46 14.15 5.28 6.35
N ILE A 47 13.86 6.50 5.88
CA ILE A 47 14.43 7.01 4.62
C ILE A 47 15.93 7.21 4.74
N ALA A 48 16.42 7.72 5.88
CA ALA A 48 17.86 7.83 6.14
C ALA A 48 18.55 6.45 6.12
N ASN A 49 17.97 5.46 6.79
CA ASN A 49 18.47 4.08 6.84
C ASN A 49 18.47 3.45 5.44
N TYR A 50 17.40 3.66 4.67
CA TYR A 50 17.31 3.19 3.29
C TYR A 50 18.43 3.78 2.43
N VAL A 51 18.64 5.10 2.48
CA VAL A 51 19.71 5.75 1.71
C VAL A 51 21.08 5.29 2.17
N ALA A 52 21.34 5.17 3.46
CA ALA A 52 22.60 4.63 3.97
C ALA A 52 22.86 3.18 3.51
N GLY A 53 21.81 2.36 3.38
CA GLY A 53 21.93 1.00 2.86
C GLY A 53 22.24 0.93 1.36
N GLN A 54 21.69 1.85 0.56
CA GLN A 54 21.87 1.88 -0.89
C GLN A 54 23.11 2.66 -1.34
N ALA A 55 23.49 3.70 -0.61
CA ALA A 55 24.67 4.54 -0.83
C ALA A 55 25.62 4.39 0.37
N GLN A 56 26.23 3.20 0.48
CA GLN A 56 27.04 2.79 1.64
C GLN A 56 28.27 3.67 1.89
N ASP A 57 28.71 4.43 0.89
CA ASP A 57 29.85 5.34 0.98
C ASP A 57 29.46 6.79 1.29
N GLU A 58 28.18 7.07 1.57
CA GLU A 58 27.64 8.40 1.83
C GLU A 58 27.00 8.50 3.22
N ALA A 59 27.21 9.65 3.88
CA ALA A 59 26.62 9.95 5.18
C ALA A 59 25.41 10.89 5.02
N VAL A 60 24.23 10.46 5.46
CA VAL A 60 23.00 11.25 5.40
C VAL A 60 23.07 12.42 6.40
N LYS A 61 22.99 13.65 5.88
CA LYS A 61 22.99 14.89 6.68
C LYS A 61 21.58 15.41 6.94
N HIS A 62 20.71 15.32 5.93
CA HIS A 62 19.36 15.87 5.99
C HIS A 62 18.36 15.01 5.25
N VAL A 63 17.15 14.89 5.81
CA VAL A 63 16.00 14.22 5.20
C VAL A 63 14.77 15.09 5.46
N GLU A 64 14.04 15.42 4.40
CA GLU A 64 12.77 16.15 4.49
C GLU A 64 11.76 15.62 3.48
N ARG A 65 10.50 15.50 3.89
CA ARG A 65 9.42 15.15 2.97
C ARG A 65 8.95 16.39 2.23
N VAL A 66 9.14 16.39 0.91
CA VAL A 66 8.80 17.53 0.05
C VAL A 66 7.33 17.48 -0.36
N LYS A 67 6.85 16.30 -0.73
CA LYS A 67 5.52 16.14 -1.33
C LYS A 67 4.94 14.77 -0.99
N LYS A 68 3.62 14.73 -0.87
CA LYS A 68 2.84 13.49 -0.85
C LYS A 68 1.80 13.57 -1.94
N GLU A 69 1.79 12.59 -2.83
CA GLU A 69 0.90 12.53 -3.98
C GLU A 69 0.15 11.20 -4.01
N TYR A 70 -1.11 11.22 -4.45
CA TYR A 70 -1.92 10.02 -4.57
C TYR A 70 -2.15 9.71 -6.04
N VAL A 71 -1.71 8.55 -6.50
CA VAL A 71 -1.87 8.09 -7.89
C VAL A 71 -2.53 6.73 -7.86
N LEU A 72 -3.71 6.61 -8.48
CA LEU A 72 -4.53 5.40 -8.48
C LEU A 72 -4.85 4.86 -7.06
N GLY A 73 -5.08 5.77 -6.10
CA GLY A 73 -5.39 5.42 -4.71
C GLY A 73 -4.18 5.08 -3.84
N GLU A 74 -3.00 4.92 -4.45
CA GLU A 74 -1.74 4.66 -3.77
C GLU A 74 -1.03 5.96 -3.39
N ALA A 75 -0.45 5.99 -2.18
CA ALA A 75 0.28 7.16 -1.69
C ALA A 75 1.77 7.06 -2.04
N TYR A 76 2.29 8.10 -2.70
CA TYR A 76 3.71 8.29 -2.98
C TYR A 76 4.21 9.46 -2.13
N GLU A 77 5.05 9.16 -1.15
CA GLU A 77 5.81 10.15 -0.39
C GLU A 77 7.17 10.37 -1.05
N ILE A 78 7.46 11.64 -1.35
CA ILE A 78 8.68 12.09 -2.01
C ILE A 78 9.52 12.86 -1.01
N TRP A 79 10.76 12.42 -0.85
CA TRP A 79 11.71 12.91 0.14
C TRP A 79 12.93 13.51 -0.56
N ASP A 80 13.41 14.63 -0.03
CA ASP A 80 14.69 15.23 -0.35
C ASP A 80 15.72 14.79 0.67
N VAL A 81 16.75 14.10 0.20
CA VAL A 81 17.82 13.60 1.06
C VAL A 81 19.14 14.23 0.63
N THR A 82 19.79 14.92 1.55
CA THR A 82 21.13 15.48 1.34
C THR A 82 22.14 14.65 2.12
N THR A 83 23.15 14.15 1.43
CA THR A 83 24.30 13.46 2.03
C THR A 83 25.52 14.37 2.06
N ASP A 84 26.65 13.84 2.50
CA ASP A 84 27.95 14.50 2.43
C ASP A 84 28.48 14.69 0.99
N LYS A 85 28.03 13.85 0.04
CA LYS A 85 28.48 13.90 -1.37
C LYS A 85 27.42 14.38 -2.35
N ASN A 86 26.18 13.90 -2.19
CA ASN A 86 25.14 14.00 -3.21
C ASN A 86 23.80 14.43 -2.60
N ARG A 87 22.84 14.71 -3.49
CA ARG A 87 21.46 14.99 -3.14
C ARG A 87 20.54 14.07 -3.93
N TRP A 88 19.56 13.50 -3.26
CA TRP A 88 18.73 12.41 -3.76
C TRP A 88 17.25 12.77 -3.63
N TRP A 89 16.46 12.39 -4.64
CA TRP A 89 15.03 12.18 -4.47
C TRP A 89 14.81 10.75 -4.03
N VAL A 90 14.13 10.54 -2.91
CA VAL A 90 13.68 9.21 -2.48
C VAL A 90 12.16 9.16 -2.59
N ILE A 91 11.65 8.24 -3.40
CA ILE A 91 10.21 8.08 -3.64
C ILE A 91 9.80 6.72 -3.08
N THR A 92 8.78 6.72 -2.21
CA THR A 92 8.23 5.52 -1.55
C THR A 92 7.25 4.75 -2.46
N ASN A 93 6.77 3.60 -1.98
CA ASN A 93 5.90 2.65 -2.69
C ASN A 93 6.64 1.82 -3.77
N LEU A 94 7.47 0.87 -3.29
CA LEU A 94 8.68 0.34 -3.93
C LEU A 94 9.82 1.37 -3.87
N THR A 95 10.22 1.69 -2.63
CA THR A 95 11.14 2.78 -2.31
C THR A 95 12.41 2.71 -3.14
N ASN A 96 12.77 3.82 -3.80
CA ASN A 96 13.97 3.94 -4.60
C ASN A 96 14.56 5.36 -4.55
N LEU A 97 15.87 5.48 -4.77
CA LEU A 97 16.59 6.76 -4.83
C LEU A 97 16.94 7.19 -6.26
N TYR A 98 16.91 8.50 -6.51
CA TYR A 98 17.22 9.11 -7.78
C TYR A 98 18.16 10.30 -7.57
N SER A 99 19.28 10.32 -8.28
CA SER A 99 20.22 11.44 -8.17
C SER A 99 19.61 12.71 -8.71
N GLN A 100 19.56 13.78 -7.92
CA GLN A 100 19.04 15.07 -8.39
C GLN A 100 19.88 15.65 -9.55
N ARG A 101 21.14 15.22 -9.69
CA ARG A 101 22.00 15.59 -10.83
C ARG A 101 21.45 15.08 -12.16
N TYR A 102 20.93 13.86 -12.20
CA TYR A 102 20.37 13.24 -13.41
C TYR A 102 18.85 13.42 -13.50
N PHE A 103 18.20 13.67 -12.37
CA PHE A 103 16.77 13.84 -12.22
C PHE A 103 16.45 15.19 -11.55
N PRO A 104 16.69 16.32 -12.23
CA PRO A 104 16.54 17.65 -11.63
C PRO A 104 15.08 18.06 -11.41
N SER A 105 14.14 17.50 -12.18
CA SER A 105 12.71 17.78 -12.05
C SER A 105 12.03 16.69 -11.23
N LEU A 106 11.39 17.10 -10.12
CA LEU A 106 10.64 16.20 -9.25
C LEU A 106 9.47 15.54 -9.98
N ASP A 107 8.70 16.29 -10.77
CA ASP A 107 7.54 15.75 -11.49
C ASP A 107 7.95 14.74 -12.58
N TYR A 108 9.08 14.97 -13.27
CA TYR A 108 9.67 14.00 -14.19
C TYR A 108 10.10 12.72 -13.47
N THR A 109 10.77 12.88 -12.32
CA THR A 109 11.24 11.75 -11.49
C THR A 109 10.07 10.91 -11.00
N LEU A 110 9.01 11.56 -10.51
CA LEU A 110 7.81 10.88 -10.05
C LEU A 110 7.14 10.10 -11.19
N SER A 111 6.97 10.72 -12.36
CA SER A 111 6.38 10.05 -13.53
C SER A 111 7.21 8.84 -13.97
N PHE A 112 8.55 8.97 -13.98
CA PHE A 112 9.47 7.87 -14.28
C PHE A 112 9.36 6.75 -13.25
N HIS A 113 9.35 7.08 -11.95
CA HIS A 113 9.21 6.13 -10.86
C HIS A 113 7.91 5.35 -10.98
N ILE A 114 6.77 6.03 -11.14
CA ILE A 114 5.46 5.38 -11.32
C ILE A 114 5.49 4.43 -12.51
N GLY A 115 6.00 4.85 -13.67
CA GLY A 115 6.08 4.00 -14.86
C GLY A 115 7.04 2.80 -14.69
N LEU A 116 8.15 2.96 -13.98
CA LEU A 116 9.06 1.87 -13.65
C LEU A 116 8.41 0.87 -12.68
N MET A 117 7.79 1.37 -11.61
CA MET A 117 7.17 0.54 -10.57
C MET A 117 5.94 -0.21 -11.09
N THR A 118 5.13 0.41 -11.95
CA THR A 118 4.04 -0.30 -12.65
C THR A 118 4.58 -1.50 -13.43
N ARG A 119 5.69 -1.35 -14.16
CA ARG A 119 6.29 -2.47 -14.91
C ARG A 119 6.90 -3.54 -13.99
N LEU A 120 7.50 -3.16 -12.87
CA LEU A 120 8.00 -4.12 -11.88
C LEU A 120 6.86 -4.92 -11.27
N ARG A 121 5.76 -4.27 -10.86
CA ARG A 121 4.55 -4.95 -10.39
C ARG A 121 3.92 -5.86 -11.44
N SER A 122 3.91 -5.44 -12.71
CA SER A 122 3.48 -6.31 -13.80
C SER A 122 4.38 -7.55 -13.98
N ARG A 123 5.65 -7.49 -13.56
CA ARG A 123 6.54 -8.66 -13.52
C ARG A 123 6.29 -9.55 -12.31
N GLU A 124 5.97 -8.96 -11.15
CA GLU A 124 5.60 -9.70 -9.92
C GLU A 124 4.27 -10.48 -10.07
N GLY A 125 3.43 -10.14 -11.05
CA GLY A 125 2.30 -10.99 -11.44
C GLY A 125 2.71 -12.32 -12.10
N ARG A 126 3.99 -12.51 -12.45
CA ARG A 126 4.54 -13.81 -12.84
C ARG A 126 5.00 -14.52 -11.56
N PRO A 127 4.71 -15.83 -11.40
CA PRO A 127 5.19 -16.60 -10.26
C PRO A 127 6.71 -16.39 -10.09
N ASP A 128 7.12 -15.80 -8.98
CA ASP A 128 8.53 -15.67 -8.62
C ASP A 128 9.02 -17.06 -8.15
N PRO A 129 9.99 -17.69 -8.84
CA PRO A 129 10.52 -18.97 -8.40
C PRO A 129 11.15 -18.92 -6.99
N ASP A 130 11.70 -17.76 -6.61
CA ASP A 130 12.39 -17.56 -5.34
C ASP A 130 11.40 -17.20 -4.20
N HIS A 131 10.23 -16.63 -4.55
CA HIS A 131 9.16 -16.26 -3.61
C HIS A 131 7.77 -16.63 -4.16
N PRO A 132 7.38 -17.91 -4.18
CA PRO A 132 6.11 -18.34 -4.73
C PRO A 132 4.95 -17.71 -3.95
N ASN A 133 4.04 -17.01 -4.65
CA ASN A 133 2.84 -16.51 -4.01
C ASN A 133 1.86 -17.69 -3.85
N PRO A 134 1.36 -17.97 -2.64
CA PRO A 134 0.47 -19.12 -2.43
C PRO A 134 -0.87 -19.04 -3.19
N PHE A 135 -1.17 -17.93 -3.85
CA PHE A 135 -2.32 -17.77 -4.75
C PHE A 135 -1.97 -17.88 -6.25
N ASP A 136 -0.72 -18.13 -6.63
CA ASP A 136 -0.29 -18.21 -8.04
C ASP A 136 -1.13 -19.19 -8.87
N GLU A 137 -1.46 -20.35 -8.30
CA GLU A 137 -2.33 -21.31 -8.98
C GLU A 137 -3.73 -20.73 -9.25
N VAL A 138 -4.28 -19.97 -8.29
CA VAL A 138 -5.60 -19.34 -8.40
C VAL A 138 -5.58 -18.27 -9.48
N LEU A 139 -4.60 -17.36 -9.43
CA LEU A 139 -4.44 -16.28 -10.41
C LEU A 139 -4.26 -16.82 -11.83
N ARG A 140 -3.43 -17.87 -11.98
CA ARG A 140 -3.24 -18.57 -13.26
C ARG A 140 -4.55 -19.19 -13.77
N ARG A 141 -5.37 -19.80 -12.90
CA ARG A 141 -6.67 -20.37 -13.29
C ARG A 141 -7.68 -19.28 -13.69
N GLN A 142 -7.65 -18.10 -13.05
CA GLN A 142 -8.46 -16.96 -13.48
C GLN A 142 -8.08 -16.49 -14.88
N GLU A 143 -6.78 -16.30 -15.15
CA GLU A 143 -6.29 -15.89 -16.47
C GLU A 143 -6.69 -16.92 -17.54
N GLN A 144 -6.58 -18.21 -17.24
CA GLN A 144 -7.03 -19.28 -18.13
C GLN A 144 -8.54 -19.25 -18.42
N ALA A 145 -9.37 -18.91 -17.43
CA ALA A 145 -10.80 -18.74 -17.64
C ALA A 145 -11.11 -17.52 -18.52
N PHE A 146 -10.37 -16.43 -18.34
CA PHE A 146 -10.50 -15.22 -19.17
C PHE A 146 -10.11 -15.49 -20.62
N SER A 147 -8.93 -16.07 -20.87
CA SER A 147 -8.50 -16.43 -22.22
C SER A 147 -9.44 -17.41 -22.90
N ARG A 148 -10.06 -18.32 -22.15
CA ARG A 148 -11.06 -19.25 -22.70
C ARG A 148 -12.34 -18.52 -23.11
N LEU A 149 -12.77 -17.52 -22.34
CA LEU A 149 -13.95 -16.70 -22.68
C LEU A 149 -13.71 -15.92 -23.98
N GLU A 150 -12.52 -15.34 -24.18
CA GLU A 150 -12.19 -14.57 -25.39
C GLU A 150 -12.38 -15.34 -26.70
N SER A 151 -12.20 -16.66 -26.67
CA SER A 151 -12.37 -17.54 -27.83
C SER A 151 -13.65 -18.38 -27.83
N ALA A 152 -14.50 -18.24 -26.81
CA ALA A 152 -15.71 -19.06 -26.67
C ALA A 152 -16.82 -18.58 -27.61
N VAL A 153 -17.37 -19.49 -28.40
CA VAL A 153 -18.45 -19.18 -29.35
C VAL A 153 -19.68 -20.03 -29.06
N GLU A 154 -19.51 -21.33 -28.88
CA GLU A 154 -20.61 -22.27 -28.69
C GLU A 154 -21.00 -22.41 -27.21
N ALA A 155 -22.21 -22.91 -26.95
CA ALA A 155 -22.71 -23.11 -25.59
C ALA A 155 -21.81 -24.04 -24.78
N GLU A 156 -21.21 -25.06 -25.41
CA GLU A 156 -20.25 -25.98 -24.80
C GLU A 156 -18.94 -25.28 -24.40
N ASP A 157 -18.47 -24.31 -25.20
CA ASP A 157 -17.28 -23.52 -24.85
C ASP A 157 -17.55 -22.69 -23.59
N LEU A 158 -18.73 -22.07 -23.52
CA LEU A 158 -19.17 -21.26 -22.39
C LEU A 158 -19.41 -22.09 -21.12
N GLN A 159 -19.96 -23.30 -21.26
CA GLN A 159 -20.02 -24.27 -20.15
C GLN A 159 -18.62 -24.62 -19.64
N ALA A 160 -17.66 -24.76 -20.56
CA ALA A 160 -16.28 -25.07 -20.20
C ALA A 160 -15.55 -23.89 -19.52
N VAL A 161 -15.92 -22.64 -19.83
CA VAL A 161 -15.53 -21.47 -19.01
C VAL A 161 -16.05 -21.65 -17.58
N GLY A 162 -17.33 -21.98 -17.41
CA GLY A 162 -17.90 -22.28 -16.09
C GLY A 162 -17.14 -23.38 -15.34
N MET A 163 -16.74 -24.45 -16.02
CA MET A 163 -15.96 -25.53 -15.41
C MET A 163 -14.61 -25.04 -14.89
N GLN A 164 -13.92 -24.18 -15.66
CA GLN A 164 -12.67 -23.56 -15.23
C GLN A 164 -12.86 -22.62 -14.03
N LEU A 165 -13.95 -21.84 -14.01
CA LEU A 165 -14.26 -20.96 -12.88
C LEU A 165 -14.54 -21.77 -11.60
N ARG A 166 -15.28 -22.88 -11.70
CA ARG A 166 -15.55 -23.77 -10.56
C ARG A 166 -14.25 -24.32 -9.97
N GLU A 167 -13.36 -24.76 -10.86
CA GLU A 167 -12.03 -25.26 -10.52
C GLU A 167 -11.12 -24.17 -9.92
N CYS A 168 -11.25 -22.93 -10.37
CA CYS A 168 -10.57 -21.77 -9.79
C CYS A 168 -11.05 -21.50 -8.35
N LEU A 169 -12.36 -21.55 -8.10
CA LEU A 169 -12.95 -21.34 -6.78
C LEU A 169 -12.52 -22.42 -5.78
N LEU A 170 -12.43 -23.69 -6.20
CA LEU A 170 -11.91 -24.77 -5.34
C LEU A 170 -10.41 -24.61 -5.04
N ALA A 171 -9.62 -24.16 -6.02
CA ALA A 171 -8.22 -23.82 -5.81
C ALA A 171 -8.07 -22.65 -4.81
N LEU A 172 -8.93 -21.63 -4.89
CA LEU A 172 -8.96 -20.52 -3.94
C LEU A 172 -9.16 -21.00 -2.50
N ILE A 173 -10.17 -21.83 -2.25
CA ILE A 173 -10.42 -22.40 -0.91
C ILE A 173 -9.19 -23.16 -0.42
N THR A 174 -8.58 -23.96 -1.29
CA THR A 174 -7.38 -24.74 -0.94
C THR A 174 -6.20 -23.84 -0.57
N ALA A 175 -5.99 -22.75 -1.31
CA ALA A 175 -4.94 -21.77 -1.03
C ALA A 175 -5.19 -21.00 0.29
N VAL A 176 -6.43 -20.62 0.56
CA VAL A 176 -6.80 -19.92 1.81
C VAL A 176 -6.68 -20.85 3.02
N LYS A 177 -7.09 -22.11 2.91
CA LYS A 177 -6.97 -23.12 4.00
C LYS A 177 -5.54 -23.25 4.52
N ARG A 178 -4.54 -23.11 3.65
CA ARG A 178 -3.12 -23.20 4.04
C ARG A 178 -2.64 -22.03 4.90
N ARG A 179 -3.41 -20.94 4.98
CA ARG A 179 -3.06 -19.71 5.71
C ARG A 179 -3.84 -19.49 6.99
N VAL A 180 -4.83 -20.34 7.28
CA VAL A 180 -5.64 -20.23 8.50
C VAL A 180 -5.38 -21.42 9.39
N ASP A 181 -5.35 -21.18 10.70
CA ASP A 181 -5.31 -22.25 11.68
C ASP A 181 -6.69 -22.93 11.75
N LEU A 182 -6.73 -24.21 11.41
CA LEU A 182 -7.94 -25.04 11.40
C LEU A 182 -8.07 -25.92 12.65
N THR A 183 -7.15 -25.85 13.60
CA THR A 183 -7.13 -26.73 14.80
C THR A 183 -8.40 -26.60 15.66
N GLY A 184 -9.06 -25.44 15.64
CA GLY A 184 -10.32 -25.19 16.35
C GLY A 184 -11.60 -25.63 15.59
N VAL A 185 -11.49 -26.15 14.37
CA VAL A 185 -12.66 -26.56 13.56
C VAL A 185 -12.98 -28.03 13.80
N ALA A 186 -14.00 -28.30 14.63
CA ALA A 186 -14.35 -29.65 15.07
C ALA A 186 -14.80 -30.60 13.93
N GLU A 187 -15.52 -30.09 12.93
CA GLU A 187 -15.98 -30.87 11.78
C GLU A 187 -15.64 -30.12 10.48
N GLN A 188 -14.68 -30.66 9.72
CA GLN A 188 -14.24 -30.06 8.46
C GLN A 188 -15.18 -30.49 7.32
N PRO A 189 -15.66 -29.55 6.48
CA PRO A 189 -16.47 -29.90 5.34
C PRO A 189 -15.73 -30.78 4.33
N GLN A 190 -16.48 -31.49 3.47
CA GLN A 190 -15.92 -32.22 2.32
C GLN A 190 -15.06 -31.30 1.46
N ALA A 191 -13.95 -31.80 0.92
CA ALA A 191 -12.96 -30.98 0.20
C ALA A 191 -13.56 -30.16 -0.96
N ALA A 192 -14.51 -30.72 -1.70
CA ALA A 192 -15.16 -30.06 -2.83
C ALA A 192 -16.39 -29.21 -2.45
N ASN A 193 -16.73 -29.11 -1.15
CA ASN A 193 -17.88 -28.32 -0.69
C ASN A 193 -17.48 -26.85 -0.52
N PHE A 194 -17.42 -26.13 -1.63
CA PHE A 194 -17.03 -24.72 -1.68
C PHE A 194 -17.85 -23.84 -0.72
N LYS A 195 -19.19 -23.99 -0.73
CA LYS A 195 -20.10 -23.17 0.09
C LYS A 195 -19.78 -23.32 1.58
N ALA A 196 -19.76 -24.55 2.09
CA ALA A 196 -19.44 -24.82 3.49
C ALA A 196 -18.03 -24.35 3.88
N TRP A 197 -17.04 -24.56 3.01
CA TRP A 197 -15.68 -24.07 3.28
C TRP A 197 -15.61 -22.53 3.32
N SER A 198 -16.30 -21.84 2.42
CA SER A 198 -16.33 -20.38 2.39
C SER A 198 -16.90 -19.81 3.69
N GLU A 199 -17.94 -20.42 4.26
CA GLU A 199 -18.51 -20.01 5.54
C GLU A 199 -17.54 -20.15 6.72
N VAL A 200 -16.82 -21.28 6.79
CA VAL A 200 -15.81 -21.55 7.82
C VAL A 200 -14.65 -20.57 7.69
N LEU A 201 -14.08 -20.44 6.49
CA LEU A 201 -12.91 -19.59 6.25
C LEU A 201 -13.20 -18.12 6.50
N VAL A 202 -14.33 -17.60 6.03
CA VAL A 202 -14.74 -16.21 6.31
C VAL A 202 -14.98 -15.99 7.81
N GLY A 203 -15.48 -16.99 8.53
CA GLY A 203 -15.60 -16.97 9.98
C GLY A 203 -14.25 -16.78 10.68
N LEU A 204 -13.23 -17.53 10.26
CA LEU A 204 -11.87 -17.48 10.81
C LEU A 204 -11.12 -16.21 10.41
N LEU A 205 -11.24 -15.78 9.16
CA LEU A 205 -10.52 -14.64 8.60
C LEU A 205 -11.02 -13.26 9.09
N CYS A 206 -12.28 -13.20 9.48
CA CYS A 206 -12.94 -11.98 9.91
C CYS A 206 -13.60 -12.19 11.28
N PRO A 207 -12.86 -12.45 12.37
CA PRO A 207 -13.47 -12.71 13.67
C PRO A 207 -14.10 -11.45 14.29
N GLY A 208 -14.90 -11.62 15.36
CA GLY A 208 -15.42 -10.53 16.19
C GLY A 208 -16.69 -9.84 15.67
N GLY A 209 -17.38 -9.09 16.53
CA GLY A 209 -18.64 -8.42 16.18
C GLY A 209 -18.50 -7.31 15.13
N SER A 210 -17.38 -6.59 15.13
CA SER A 210 -17.09 -5.48 14.21
C SER A 210 -17.04 -5.89 12.74
N ASN A 211 -16.70 -7.14 12.45
CA ASN A 211 -16.63 -7.68 11.08
C ASN A 211 -17.95 -8.33 10.63
N LYS A 212 -19.06 -8.19 11.37
CA LYS A 212 -20.34 -8.88 11.06
C LYS A 212 -20.83 -8.61 9.63
N GLU A 213 -20.89 -7.34 9.23
CA GLU A 213 -21.41 -6.98 7.90
C GLU A 213 -20.47 -7.46 6.78
N LEU A 214 -19.15 -7.28 6.96
CA LEU A 214 -18.16 -7.79 6.02
C LEU A 214 -18.22 -9.32 5.88
N ARG A 215 -18.35 -10.06 6.98
CA ARG A 215 -18.54 -11.52 6.94
C ARG A 215 -19.80 -11.90 6.19
N SER A 216 -20.92 -11.23 6.46
CA SER A 216 -22.21 -11.51 5.82
C SER A 216 -22.11 -11.33 4.31
N TYR A 217 -21.54 -10.19 3.87
CA TYR A 217 -21.32 -9.88 2.47
C TYR A 217 -20.44 -10.91 1.76
N LEU A 218 -19.30 -11.28 2.34
CA LEU A 218 -18.38 -12.25 1.74
C LEU A 218 -19.00 -13.64 1.60
N LYS A 219 -19.79 -14.08 2.60
CA LYS A 219 -20.52 -15.35 2.56
C LYS A 219 -21.58 -15.36 1.47
N ALA A 220 -22.40 -14.31 1.39
CA ALA A 220 -23.44 -14.18 0.37
C ALA A 220 -22.82 -14.18 -1.04
N MET A 221 -21.77 -13.38 -1.25
CA MET A 221 -21.08 -13.34 -2.53
C MET A 221 -20.49 -14.70 -2.93
N ALA A 222 -19.90 -15.43 -1.98
CA ALA A 222 -19.37 -16.77 -2.24
C ALA A 222 -20.50 -17.74 -2.65
N ASP A 223 -21.63 -17.69 -1.96
CA ASP A 223 -22.78 -18.55 -2.26
C ASP A 223 -23.39 -18.25 -3.65
N ASP A 224 -23.64 -16.97 -3.94
CA ASP A 224 -24.22 -16.49 -5.20
C ASP A 224 -23.29 -16.80 -6.38
N THR A 225 -21.99 -16.51 -6.23
CA THR A 225 -20.99 -16.76 -7.28
C THR A 225 -20.86 -18.25 -7.58
N TRP A 226 -20.78 -19.09 -6.55
CA TRP A 226 -20.75 -20.55 -6.75
C TRP A 226 -22.01 -21.05 -7.45
N THR A 227 -23.18 -20.54 -7.06
CA THR A 227 -24.46 -20.91 -7.66
C THR A 227 -24.51 -20.52 -9.14
N LEU A 228 -24.07 -19.30 -9.48
CA LEU A 228 -23.98 -18.82 -10.86
C LEU A 228 -23.03 -19.67 -11.70
N VAL A 229 -21.81 -19.91 -11.21
CA VAL A 229 -20.79 -20.70 -11.92
C VAL A 229 -21.27 -22.13 -12.12
N ASN A 230 -21.85 -22.77 -11.11
CA ASN A 230 -22.37 -24.13 -11.19
C ASN A 230 -23.61 -24.26 -12.09
N TRP A 231 -24.42 -23.20 -12.19
CA TRP A 231 -25.50 -23.16 -13.18
C TRP A 231 -24.92 -23.08 -14.60
N LEU A 232 -23.92 -22.23 -14.82
CA LEU A 232 -23.27 -22.05 -16.13
C LEU A 232 -22.66 -23.35 -16.66
N THR A 233 -22.09 -24.20 -15.80
CA THR A 233 -21.50 -25.50 -16.21
C THR A 233 -22.49 -26.50 -16.77
N HIS A 234 -23.78 -26.33 -16.51
CA HIS A 234 -24.82 -27.28 -16.89
C HIS A 234 -25.88 -26.67 -17.81
N HIS A 235 -25.79 -25.38 -18.11
CA HIS A 235 -26.82 -24.68 -18.87
C HIS A 235 -26.64 -24.90 -20.37
N THR A 236 -27.57 -25.62 -21.00
CA THR A 236 -27.50 -25.99 -22.43
C THR A 236 -27.53 -24.79 -23.38
N ASN A 237 -28.10 -23.66 -22.95
CA ASN A 237 -28.14 -22.42 -23.72
C ASN A 237 -27.29 -21.34 -23.05
N ALA A 238 -26.10 -21.68 -22.59
CA ALA A 238 -25.18 -20.73 -21.97
C ALA A 238 -24.92 -19.55 -22.93
N THR A 239 -24.89 -18.33 -22.39
CA THR A 239 -24.69 -17.10 -23.18
C THR A 239 -23.38 -16.44 -22.79
N GLU A 240 -22.77 -15.73 -23.75
CA GLU A 240 -21.53 -14.97 -23.53
C GLU A 240 -21.70 -13.96 -22.39
N MET A 241 -22.84 -13.26 -22.32
CA MET A 241 -23.17 -12.35 -21.23
C MET A 241 -23.13 -13.05 -19.86
N ALA A 242 -23.73 -14.24 -19.75
CA ALA A 242 -23.75 -14.96 -18.48
C ALA A 242 -22.35 -15.48 -18.09
N ALA A 243 -21.56 -15.93 -19.06
CA ALA A 243 -20.18 -16.35 -18.84
C ALA A 243 -19.28 -15.17 -18.43
N SER A 244 -19.41 -14.01 -19.08
CA SER A 244 -18.71 -12.78 -18.72
C SER A 244 -19.04 -12.33 -17.29
N ILE A 245 -20.33 -12.31 -16.91
CA ILE A 245 -20.73 -11.99 -15.54
C ILE A 245 -20.13 -12.99 -14.54
N ALA A 246 -20.11 -14.28 -14.86
CA ALA A 246 -19.52 -15.31 -14.00
C ALA A 246 -18.00 -15.14 -13.83
N VAL A 247 -17.28 -14.74 -14.88
CA VAL A 247 -15.85 -14.39 -14.81
C VAL A 247 -15.64 -13.20 -13.88
N HIS A 248 -16.39 -12.11 -14.05
CA HIS A 248 -16.27 -10.91 -13.20
C HIS A 248 -16.64 -11.17 -11.73
N ALA A 249 -17.68 -11.97 -11.48
CA ALA A 249 -18.06 -12.38 -10.13
C ALA A 249 -16.97 -13.20 -9.46
N THR A 250 -16.39 -14.16 -10.20
CA THR A 250 -15.25 -14.97 -9.72
C THR A 250 -14.03 -14.11 -9.45
N ASP A 251 -13.75 -13.13 -10.31
CA ASP A 251 -12.61 -12.21 -10.15
C ASP A 251 -12.73 -11.35 -8.88
N THR A 252 -13.89 -10.75 -8.70
CA THR A 252 -14.21 -9.96 -7.51
C THR A 252 -14.09 -10.80 -6.23
N LEU A 253 -14.63 -12.03 -6.25
CA LEU A 253 -14.59 -12.93 -5.11
C LEU A 253 -13.16 -13.37 -4.76
N VAL A 254 -12.34 -13.73 -5.75
CA VAL A 254 -10.93 -14.06 -5.55
C VAL A 254 -10.19 -12.87 -4.95
N GLY A 255 -10.34 -11.68 -5.52
CA GLY A 255 -9.70 -10.46 -5.01
C GLY A 255 -10.04 -10.19 -3.54
N HIS A 256 -11.32 -10.29 -3.18
CA HIS A 256 -11.76 -10.14 -1.78
C HIS A 256 -11.14 -11.18 -0.85
N PHE A 257 -11.13 -12.46 -1.22
CA PHE A 257 -10.57 -13.53 -0.38
C PHE A 257 -9.05 -13.41 -0.23
N VAL A 258 -8.35 -13.07 -1.31
CA VAL A 258 -6.90 -12.80 -1.28
C VAL A 258 -6.60 -11.63 -0.34
N GLN A 259 -7.32 -10.51 -0.48
CA GLN A 259 -7.11 -9.32 0.36
C GLN A 259 -7.32 -9.61 1.85
N VAL A 260 -8.40 -10.33 2.20
CA VAL A 260 -8.67 -10.68 3.60
C VAL A 260 -7.66 -11.69 4.13
N ALA A 261 -7.25 -12.68 3.34
CA ALA A 261 -6.24 -13.66 3.74
C ALA A 261 -4.86 -13.02 3.94
N MET A 262 -4.49 -12.04 3.11
CA MET A 262 -3.24 -11.28 3.25
C MET A 262 -3.23 -10.39 4.49
N ARG A 263 -4.38 -9.83 4.88
CA ARG A 263 -4.50 -9.06 6.13
C ARG A 263 -4.13 -9.88 7.36
N VAL A 264 -4.49 -11.16 7.42
CA VAL A 264 -4.23 -12.02 8.58
C VAL A 264 -2.75 -12.35 8.74
N GLY A 265 -2.02 -12.51 7.62
CA GLY A 265 -0.57 -12.76 7.66
C GLY A 265 0.26 -11.56 8.10
N ALA A 266 -0.24 -10.34 7.88
CA ALA A 266 0.52 -9.11 8.15
C ALA A 266 0.57 -8.71 9.63
N GLY A 267 -0.15 -9.39 10.54
CA GLY A 267 -0.19 -9.03 11.97
C GLY A 267 -0.57 -7.58 12.26
N ALA A 268 -1.10 -6.87 11.26
CA ALA A 268 -1.03 -5.43 11.21
C ALA A 268 -2.07 -4.80 12.13
N ILE A 269 -1.60 -3.93 13.02
CA ILE A 269 -2.45 -3.06 13.80
C ILE A 269 -3.20 -2.17 12.80
N SER A 270 -4.48 -2.46 12.59
CA SER A 270 -5.30 -1.77 11.59
C SER A 270 -5.87 -0.44 12.08
N GLN A 271 -5.76 -0.19 13.38
CA GLN A 271 -6.28 1.01 14.03
C GLN A 271 -5.38 1.38 15.21
N CYS A 272 -5.03 2.67 15.29
CA CYS A 272 -4.27 3.20 16.41
C CYS A 272 -5.06 3.04 17.71
N PRO A 273 -4.48 2.40 18.74
CA PRO A 273 -5.17 2.22 20.02
C PRO A 273 -5.38 3.54 20.77
N GLN A 274 -4.63 4.59 20.44
CA GLN A 274 -4.70 5.89 21.13
C GLN A 274 -5.72 6.85 20.49
N CYS A 275 -5.69 7.03 19.17
CA CYS A 275 -6.52 8.03 18.48
C CYS A 275 -7.55 7.44 17.51
N SER A 276 -7.64 6.11 17.41
CA SER A 276 -8.53 5.41 16.49
C SER A 276 -8.30 5.70 14.99
N SER A 277 -7.20 6.39 14.63
CA SER A 277 -6.79 6.60 13.24
C SER A 277 -6.36 5.29 12.59
N ARG A 278 -6.68 5.14 11.31
CA ARG A 278 -6.26 3.99 10.46
C ARG A 278 -4.95 4.26 9.71
N ASN A 279 -4.35 5.43 9.91
CA ASN A 279 -3.04 5.79 9.35
C ASN A 279 -1.93 5.10 10.14
N ILE A 280 -1.90 3.77 10.08
CA ILE A 280 -0.83 2.95 10.67
C ILE A 280 0.22 2.67 9.61
N ARG A 281 1.48 2.89 9.96
CA ARG A 281 2.65 2.62 9.12
C ARG A 281 3.49 1.55 9.77
N SER A 282 4.10 0.69 8.96
CA SER A 282 5.04 -0.33 9.42
C SER A 282 6.45 0.13 9.10
N HIS A 283 7.34 -0.02 10.07
CA HIS A 283 8.74 0.39 10.07
C HIS A 283 9.59 -0.81 10.46
N PHE A 284 10.83 -0.89 9.99
CA PHE A 284 11.75 -1.97 10.36
C PHE A 284 12.91 -1.39 11.18
N ASP A 285 13.17 -1.94 12.36
CA ASP A 285 14.33 -1.59 13.16
C ASP A 285 15.23 -2.82 13.39
N ILE A 286 16.43 -2.78 12.81
CA ILE A 286 17.46 -3.82 12.94
C ILE A 286 17.95 -4.01 14.37
N ARG A 287 17.71 -3.04 15.27
CA ARG A 287 18.13 -3.09 16.67
C ARG A 287 17.17 -3.89 17.54
N ILE A 288 15.99 -4.27 17.03
CA ILE A 288 15.07 -5.14 17.77
C ILE A 288 15.64 -6.56 17.73
N GLU A 289 16.10 -7.07 18.86
CA GLU A 289 16.66 -8.43 18.93
C GLU A 289 15.62 -9.51 18.59
N PRO A 290 16.03 -10.66 17.98
CA PRO A 290 17.41 -11.06 17.70
C PRO A 290 17.98 -10.59 16.34
N ASP A 291 17.16 -10.36 15.31
CA ASP A 291 17.62 -10.07 13.93
C ASP A 291 16.95 -8.83 13.29
N GLY A 292 16.36 -7.95 14.10
CA GLY A 292 15.49 -6.88 13.66
C GLY A 292 14.03 -7.33 13.54
N ASP A 293 13.11 -6.42 13.83
CA ASP A 293 11.67 -6.68 13.73
C ASP A 293 10.93 -5.47 13.18
N TYR A 294 9.71 -5.71 12.70
CA TYR A 294 8.81 -4.65 12.30
C TYR A 294 8.04 -4.08 13.49
N TYR A 295 7.90 -2.77 13.52
CA TYR A 295 7.05 -2.06 14.46
C TYR A 295 6.10 -1.12 13.70
N SER A 296 5.03 -0.72 14.36
CA SER A 296 3.95 0.10 13.81
C SER A 296 3.88 1.46 14.49
N THR A 297 3.68 2.52 13.72
CA THR A 297 3.41 3.87 14.23
C THR A 297 2.11 4.43 13.67
N CYS A 298 1.50 5.39 14.37
CA CYS A 298 0.34 6.13 13.89
C CYS A 298 0.74 7.49 13.34
N GLY A 299 0.61 7.67 12.03
CA GLY A 299 0.88 8.95 11.36
C GLY A 299 -0.08 10.10 11.68
N SER A 300 -1.06 9.90 12.58
CA SER A 300 -1.98 10.95 13.04
C SER A 300 -1.70 11.43 14.47
N CYS A 301 -1.25 10.56 15.38
CA CYS A 301 -1.01 10.93 16.78
C CYS A 301 0.40 10.59 17.29
N GLY A 302 1.25 9.96 16.46
CA GLY A 302 2.61 9.58 16.83
C GLY A 302 2.71 8.36 17.73
N TRP A 303 1.61 7.65 18.02
CA TRP A 303 1.65 6.40 18.75
C TRP A 303 2.60 5.40 18.09
N SER A 304 3.36 4.64 18.89
CA SER A 304 4.30 3.61 18.43
C SER A 304 4.23 2.38 19.34
N ASN A 305 4.35 1.18 18.77
CA ASN A 305 4.55 -0.06 19.54
C ASN A 305 6.02 -0.53 19.55
N HIS A 306 6.96 0.35 19.21
CA HIS A 306 8.38 0.01 19.25
C HIS A 306 8.79 -0.45 20.66
N PRO A 307 9.45 -1.62 20.84
CA PRO A 307 9.75 -2.19 22.15
C PRO A 307 10.72 -1.35 22.99
N GLY A 308 11.53 -0.50 22.36
CA GLY A 308 12.39 0.49 23.02
C GLY A 308 11.74 1.87 23.23
N GLY A 309 10.45 1.93 23.54
CA GLY A 309 9.64 3.16 23.53
C GLY A 309 10.29 4.40 24.18
N ARG A 310 10.13 5.55 23.52
CA ARG A 310 10.45 6.89 24.05
C ARG A 310 9.44 7.23 25.17
N GLU A 311 9.91 7.49 26.39
CA GLU A 311 9.22 8.36 27.35
C GLU A 311 9.20 9.82 26.84
#